data_AF-A0A5K1HAX4-F1
#
_entry.id   AF-A0A5K1HAX4-F1
#
_cell.length_a   1.000
_cell.length_b   1.000
_cell.length_c   1.000
_cell.angle_alpha   90.00
_cell.angle_beta   90.00
_cell.angle_gamma   90.00
#
_symmetry.space_group_name_H-M   'P 1'
#
loop_
_entity.id
_entity.type
_entity.pdbx_description
1 polymer ?
#
loop_
_entity_poly.entity_id
_entity_poly.type
_entity_poly.pdbx_seq_one_letter_code
_entity_poly.pdbx_strand_id
1 'polypeptide(L)' 'KARRVGGSTHQVPIEIGSTQGKALAIRWLLGASRKRPGRNMAFKLSSELVDAARGSGDAIRKKEETHRMAEANRAFAHFR' A
#
# COMPACT_ATOMS: atom_id res chain seq x y z
N LYS A 1 10.10 -6.48 -1.17
CA LYS A 1 10.40 -7.63 -0.27
C LYS A 1 11.86 -7.50 0.13
N ALA A 2 12.19 -7.63 1.41
CA ALA A 2 13.58 -7.57 1.86
C ALA A 2 14.32 -8.85 1.41
N ARG A 3 15.49 -8.69 0.78
CA ARG A 3 16.39 -9.79 0.39
C ARG A 3 17.80 -9.45 0.85
N ARG A 4 18.53 -10.45 1.34
CA ARG A 4 19.93 -10.29 1.76
C ARG A 4 20.84 -10.58 0.57
N VAL A 5 21.68 -9.62 0.19
CA VAL A 5 22.62 -9.72 -0.94
C VAL A 5 23.96 -9.14 -0.48
N GLY A 6 25.07 -9.87 -0.66
CA GLY A 6 26.41 -9.35 -0.34
C GLY A 6 26.63 -8.95 1.13
N GLY A 7 25.86 -9.50 2.07
CA GLY A 7 25.95 -9.19 3.50
C GLY A 7 24.95 -8.14 4.00
N SER A 8 24.42 -7.28 3.12
CA SER A 8 23.42 -6.23 3.40
C SER A 8 21.99 -6.64 3.01
N THR A 9 20.99 -6.01 3.64
CA THR A 9 19.56 -6.25 3.35
C THR A 9 19.02 -5.15 2.45
N HIS A 10 18.56 -5.51 1.26
CA HIS A 10 18.00 -4.59 0.27
C HIS A 10 16.49 -4.80 0.09
N GLN A 11 15.76 -3.73 -0.20
CA GLN A 11 14.35 -3.82 -0.59
C GLN A 11 14.27 -4.10 -2.09
N VAL A 12 13.91 -5.33 -2.45
CA VAL A 12 13.71 -5.74 -3.84
C VAL A 12 12.25 -5.50 -4.21
N PRO A 13 11.94 -4.62 -5.19
CA PRO A 13 10.58 -4.45 -5.68
C PRO A 13 10.14 -5.71 -6.43
N ILE A 14 8.91 -6.15 -6.19
CA ILE A 14 8.33 -7.34 -6.83
C ILE A 14 6.94 -6.97 -7.35
N GLU A 15 6.64 -7.40 -8.57
CA GLU A 15 5.32 -7.24 -9.18
C GLU A 15 4.27 -8.04 -8.41
N ILE A 16 3.09 -7.44 -8.24
CA ILE A 16 2.00 -8.03 -7.47
C ILE A 16 0.97 -8.58 -8.46
N GLY A 17 0.57 -9.84 -8.29
CA GLY A 17 -0.51 -10.44 -9.08
C GLY A 17 -1.88 -9.83 -8.79
N SER A 18 -2.81 -9.91 -9.74
CA SER A 18 -4.14 -9.26 -9.65
C SER A 18 -4.93 -9.62 -8.38
N THR A 19 -4.95 -10.89 -7.99
CA THR A 19 -5.62 -11.36 -6.75
C THR A 19 -4.99 -10.78 -5.50
N GLN A 20 -3.65 -10.73 -5.45
CA GLN A 20 -2.92 -10.15 -4.32
C GLN A 20 -3.12 -8.62 -4.25
N GLY A 21 -3.18 -7.95 -5.41
CA GLY A 21 -3.47 -6.53 -5.51
C GLY A 21 -4.83 -6.17 -4.91
N LYS A 22 -5.88 -6.93 -5.26
CA LYS A 22 -7.22 -6.76 -4.65
C LYS A 22 -7.18 -6.94 -3.14
N ALA A 23 -6.51 -8.00 -2.66
CA ALA A 23 -6.41 -8.26 -1.22
C ALA A 23 -5.61 -7.19 -0.46
N LEU A 24 -4.61 -6.57 -1.08
CA LEU A 24 -3.86 -5.45 -0.51
C LEU A 24 -4.70 -4.18 -0.47
N ALA A 25 -5.42 -3.87 -1.55
CA ALA A 25 -6.29 -2.71 -1.61
C ALA A 25 -7.37 -2.75 -0.51
N ILE A 26 -8.05 -3.89 -0.35
CA ILE A 26 -9.05 -4.08 0.72
C ILE A 26 -8.42 -3.91 2.10
N ARG A 27 -7.22 -4.49 2.32
CA ARG A 27 -6.51 -4.36 3.60
C ARG A 27 -6.14 -2.91 3.92
N TRP A 28 -5.68 -2.14 2.94
CA TRP A 28 -5.37 -0.72 3.14
C TRP A 28 -6.61 0.12 3.42
N LEU A 29 -7.70 -0.09 2.68
CA LEU A 29 -8.97 0.59 2.93
C LEU A 29 -9.51 0.33 4.35
N LEU A 30 -9.51 -0.94 4.78
CA LEU A 30 -9.94 -1.30 6.13
C LEU A 30 -9.02 -0.72 7.21
N GLY A 31 -7.70 -0.75 6.98
CA GLY A 31 -6.71 -0.20 7.90
C GLY A 31 -6.84 1.32 8.07
N ALA A 32 -7.02 2.05 6.97
CA ALA A 32 -7.25 3.49 6.97
C ALA A 32 -8.57 3.84 7.67
N SER A 33 -9.65 3.14 7.30
CA SER A 33 -10.98 3.35 7.89
C SER A 33 -10.98 3.16 9.42
N ARG A 34 -10.23 2.19 9.94
CA ARG A 34 -10.14 1.93 11.39
C ARG A 34 -9.40 3.04 12.15
N LYS A 35 -8.38 3.65 11.52
CA LYS A 35 -7.56 4.72 12.12
C LYS A 35 -8.26 6.09 12.08
N ARG A 36 -9.25 6.25 11.21
CA ARG A 36 -9.97 7.51 11.02
C ARG A 36 -10.70 7.95 12.32
N PRO A 37 -10.70 9.25 12.66
CA PRO A 37 -11.51 9.76 13.77
C PRO A 37 -13.01 9.63 13.46
N GLY A 38 -13.83 9.43 14.49
CA GLY A 38 -15.28 9.25 14.36
C GLY A 38 -15.82 8.10 15.20
N ARG A 39 -17.15 8.01 15.32
CA ARG A 39 -17.81 7.09 16.25
C ARG A 39 -18.23 5.77 15.60
N ASN A 40 -18.83 5.81 14.41
CA ASN A 40 -19.35 4.62 13.73
C ASN A 40 -18.38 4.13 12.64
N MET A 41 -18.03 2.84 12.65
CA MET A 41 -17.19 2.21 11.64
C MET A 41 -17.82 2.28 10.23
N ALA A 42 -19.16 2.19 10.13
CA ALA A 42 -19.84 2.30 8.85
C ALA A 42 -19.63 3.69 8.20
N PHE A 43 -19.69 4.75 9.01
CA PHE A 43 -19.43 6.11 8.53
C PHE A 43 -17.96 6.28 8.12
N LYS A 44 -17.02 5.80 8.94
CA LYS A 44 -15.58 5.85 8.61
C LYS A 44 -15.26 5.15 7.29
N LEU A 45 -15.82 3.96 7.09
CA LEU A 45 -15.62 3.19 5.86
C LEU A 45 -16.21 3.91 4.64
N SER A 46 -17.44 4.43 4.76
CA SER A 46 -18.08 5.21 3.70
C SER A 46 -17.24 6.43 3.31
N SER A 47 -16.77 7.20 4.29
CA SER A 47 -15.90 8.35 4.05
C SER A 47 -14.58 7.95 3.39
N GLU A 48 -13.96 6.85 3.81
CA GLU A 48 -12.70 6.39 3.21
C GLU A 48 -12.90 5.91 1.77
N LEU A 49 -14.03 5.28 1.47
CA LEU A 49 -14.37 4.88 0.10
C LEU A 49 -14.59 6.10 -0.81
N VAL A 50 -15.26 7.14 -0.32
CA VAL A 50 -15.46 8.39 -1.06
C VAL A 50 -14.13 9.09 -1.33
N ASP A 51 -13.25 9.18 -0.33
CA ASP A 51 -11.93 9.79 -0.50
C ASP A 51 -11.06 8.96 -1.45
N ALA A 52 -11.03 7.64 -1.29
CA ALA A 52 -10.28 6.75 -2.17
C ALA A 52 -10.75 6.82 -3.63
N ALA A 53 -12.07 6.98 -3.86
CA ALA A 53 -12.63 7.18 -5.19
C ALA A 53 -12.22 8.52 -5.81
N ARG A 54 -11.96 9.54 -4.99
CA ARG A 54 -11.41 10.84 -5.40
C ARG A 54 -9.90 10.86 -5.53
N GLY A 55 -9.23 9.72 -5.31
CA GLY A 55 -7.77 9.62 -5.32
C GLY A 55 -7.11 10.27 -4.10
N SER A 56 -7.83 10.44 -3.00
CA SER A 56 -7.33 10.99 -1.74
C SER A 56 -7.50 9.98 -0.59
N GLY A 57 -7.05 10.35 0.60
CA GLY A 57 -7.16 9.51 1.79
C GLY A 57 -5.90 8.67 2.09
N ASP A 58 -5.91 8.03 3.25
CA ASP A 58 -4.74 7.33 3.77
C ASP A 58 -4.45 6.04 3.02
N ALA A 59 -5.50 5.38 2.51
CA ALA A 59 -5.33 4.18 1.68
C ALA A 59 -4.61 4.49 0.36
N ILE A 60 -4.93 5.61 -0.29
CA ILE A 60 -4.28 6.02 -1.55
C ILE A 60 -2.85 6.50 -1.29
N ARG A 61 -2.66 7.32 -0.25
CA ARG A 61 -1.31 7.75 0.18
C ARG A 61 -0.39 6.55 0.40
N LYS A 62 -0.91 5.47 1.03
CA LYS A 62 -0.13 4.24 1.25
C LYS A 62 0.27 3.55 -0.05
N LYS A 63 -0.62 3.54 -1.05
CA LYS A 63 -0.33 3.02 -2.39
C LYS A 63 0.81 3.81 -3.03
N GLU A 64 0.71 5.14 -3.03
CA GLU A 64 1.70 6.02 -3.64
C GLU A 64 3.07 5.95 -2.97
N GLU A 65 3.13 5.93 -1.63
CA GLU A 65 4.36 5.71 -0.88
C GLU A 65 5.02 4.39 -1.27
N THR A 66 4.23 3.33 -1.43
CA THR A 66 4.73 2.00 -1.83
C THR A 66 5.27 2.01 -3.25
N HIS A 67 4.60 2.70 -4.17
CA HIS A 67 5.06 2.86 -5.55
C HIS A 67 6.36 3.69 -5.62
N ARG A 68 6.41 4.83 -4.93
CA ARG A 68 7.60 5.68 -4.85
C ARG A 68 8.80 4.92 -4.29
N MET A 69 8.60 4.14 -3.23
CA MET A 69 9.65 3.29 -2.65
C MET A 69 10.09 2.19 -3.61
N ALA A 70 9.18 1.62 -4.40
CA ALA A 70 9.52 0.63 -5.42
C ALA A 70 10.34 1.25 -6.56
N GLU A 71 10.00 2.45 -7.01
CA GLU A 71 10.74 3.20 -8.03
C GLU A 71 12.15 3.57 -7.54
N ALA A 72 12.28 4.06 -6.30
CA ALA A 72 13.57 4.38 -5.70
C ALA A 72 14.50 3.14 -5.63
N ASN A 73 13.93 1.95 -5.46
CA ASN A 73 14.66 0.68 -5.41
C ASN A 73 14.65 -0.08 -6.74
N ARG A 74 14.25 0.55 -7.85
CA ARG A 74 14.15 -0.10 -9.16
C ARG A 74 15.47 -0.74 -9.61
N ALA A 75 16.60 -0.14 -9.23
CA ALA A 75 17.92 -0.69 -9.50
C ALA A 75 18.09 -2.10 -8.92
N PHE A 76 17.44 -2.45 -7.81
CA PHE A 76 17.53 -3.77 -7.18
C PHE A 76 16.54 -4.80 -7.75
N ALA A 77 15.71 -4.43 -8.73
CA ALA A 77 14.70 -5.33 -9.31
C ALA A 77 15.29 -6.59 -9.97
N HIS A 78 16.55 -6.52 -10.41
CA HIS A 78 17.27 -7.67 -10.98
C HIS A 78 17.60 -8.76 -9.95
N PHE A 79 17.56 -8.45 -8.65
CA PHE A 79 17.69 -9.43 -7.57
C PHE A 79 16.37 -10.18 -7.28
N ARG A 80 15.49 -10.32 -8.28
CA ARG A 80 14.23 -11.09 -8.21
C ARG A 80 14.47 -12.55 -7.86
#